data_AF-A0A1M6N0X6-F1
#
_entry.id   AF-A0A1M6N0X6-F1
#
_cell.length_a   1.000
_cell.length_b   1.000
_cell.length_c   1.000
_cell.angle_alpha   90.00
_cell.angle_beta   90.00
_cell.angle_gamma   90.00
#
_symmetry.space_group_name_H-M   'P 1'
#
loop_
_entity.id
_entity.type
_entity.pdbx_description
1 polymer ?
#
loop_
_entity_poly.entity_id
_entity_poly.type
_entity_poly.pdbx_seq_one_letter_code
_entity_poly.pdbx_strand_id
1 'polypeptide(L)'
;MITIKEKTKDIMVLMLPVFWVLIIIFVYNGIALYGMYLAIAIATVSIILGLSEGEKINNKLFITLCVGWVILMTVSVTGMIYYYNLFGNDAPSFTILGMHPSGFFLYIVYWLGNLLFLSLNLYRLKDIWLPEKKWDNFVEYAKTIQVNQTKSTLNK
;
A
#
# COMPACT_ATOMS: atom_id res chain seq x y z
N MET A 1 -8.18 -18.26 -5.42
CA MET A 1 -7.61 -17.83 -4.14
C MET A 1 -6.13 -18.10 -4.18
N ILE A 2 -5.32 -17.13 -3.76
CA ILE A 2 -3.87 -17.31 -3.58
C ILE A 2 -3.67 -17.79 -2.15
N THR A 3 -2.86 -18.83 -1.97
CA THR A 3 -2.51 -19.35 -0.64
C THR A 3 -1.13 -18.86 -0.25
N ILE A 4 -1.00 -18.23 0.92
CA ILE A 4 0.28 -17.81 1.51
C ILE A 4 0.45 -18.51 2.85
N LYS A 5 1.48 -19.36 2.92
CA LYS A 5 1.83 -20.11 4.14
C LYS A 5 2.24 -19.16 5.27
N GLU A 6 2.01 -19.56 6.52
CA GLU A 6 2.47 -18.81 7.71
C GLU A 6 3.96 -18.46 7.68
N LYS A 7 4.83 -19.45 7.40
CA LYS A 7 6.28 -19.21 7.28
C LYS A 7 6.63 -18.13 6.24
N THR A 8 5.85 -18.02 5.16
CA THR A 8 6.06 -16.99 4.15
C THR A 8 5.67 -15.61 4.67
N LYS A 9 4.59 -15.51 5.47
CA LYS A 9 4.19 -14.26 6.14
C LYS A 9 5.25 -13.81 7.14
N ASP A 10 5.86 -14.73 7.90
CA ASP A 10 6.94 -14.39 8.83
C ASP A 10 8.15 -13.80 8.09
N ILE A 11 8.56 -14.42 6.97
CA ILE A 11 9.64 -13.90 6.13
C ILE A 11 9.30 -12.51 5.61
N MET A 12 8.07 -12.31 5.12
CA MET A 12 7.60 -11.00 4.63
C MET A 12 7.69 -9.93 5.71
N VAL A 13 7.27 -10.24 6.95
CA VAL A 13 7.37 -9.31 8.08
C VAL A 13 8.83 -8.96 8.38
N LEU A 14 9.73 -9.94 8.35
CA LEU A 14 11.17 -9.71 8.57
C LEU A 14 11.84 -8.90 7.45
N MET A 15 11.31 -8.93 6.23
CA MET A 15 11.83 -8.12 5.12
C MET A 15 11.53 -6.62 5.29
N LEU A 16 10.44 -6.24 5.96
CA LEU A 16 10.06 -4.84 6.15
C LEU A 16 11.16 -3.99 6.83
N PRO A 17 11.72 -4.38 7.99
CA PRO A 17 12.80 -3.61 8.62
C PRO A 17 14.09 -3.61 7.77
N VAL A 18 14.38 -4.69 7.04
CA VAL A 18 15.54 -4.76 6.13
C VAL A 18 15.41 -3.70 5.04
N PHE A 19 14.25 -3.58 4.40
CA PHE A 19 14.00 -2.57 3.38
C PHE A 19 14.09 -1.14 3.94
N TRP A 20 13.62 -0.90 5.17
CA TRP A 20 13.78 0.40 5.84
C TRP A 20 15.25 0.77 6.05
N VAL A 21 16.08 -0.17 6.50
CA VAL A 21 17.53 0.06 6.64
C VAL A 21 18.16 0.39 5.28
N LEU A 22 17.77 -0.32 4.22
CA LEU A 22 18.24 -0.03 2.86
C LEU A 22 17.83 1.37 2.38
N ILE A 23 16.62 1.83 2.70
CA ILE A 23 16.19 3.21 2.38
C ILE A 23 17.09 4.23 3.09
N ILE A 24 17.40 4.02 4.37
CA ILE A 24 18.29 4.92 5.11
C ILE A 24 19.67 4.97 4.46
N ILE A 25 20.21 3.81 4.05
CA ILE A 25 21.48 3.73 3.31
C ILE A 25 21.39 4.52 2.00
N PHE A 26 20.30 4.40 1.24
CA PHE A 26 20.14 5.12 -0.03
C PHE A 26 20.07 6.63 0.18
N VAL A 27 19.35 7.08 1.21
CA VAL A 27 19.28 8.49 1.59
C VAL A 27 20.66 9.01 1.98
N TYR A 28 21.39 8.27 2.83
CA TYR A 28 22.73 8.65 3.29
C TYR A 28 23.73 8.80 2.13
N ASN A 29 23.63 7.94 1.10
CA ASN A 29 24.49 7.98 -0.09
C ASN A 29 24.02 8.97 -1.17
N GLY A 30 23.01 9.81 -0.90
CA GLY A 30 22.53 10.82 -1.86
C GLY A 30 21.73 10.26 -3.04
N ILE A 31 21.36 8.97 -3.02
CA ILE A 31 20.55 8.30 -4.04
C ILE A 31 19.11 8.05 -3.57
N ALA A 32 18.60 8.96 -2.73
CA ALA A 32 17.30 8.87 -2.05
C ALA A 32 16.13 8.58 -3.01
N LEU A 33 16.17 9.13 -4.24
CA LEU A 33 15.13 8.91 -5.25
C LEU A 33 14.94 7.42 -5.59
N TYR A 34 16.02 6.66 -5.69
CA TYR A 34 15.93 5.21 -5.93
C TYR A 34 15.38 4.45 -4.73
N GLY A 35 15.42 5.05 -3.53
CA GLY A 35 14.81 4.49 -2.32
C GLY A 35 13.30 4.39 -2.41
N MET A 36 12.67 5.13 -3.33
CA MET A 36 11.23 5.02 -3.57
C MET A 36 10.81 3.65 -4.09
N TYR A 37 11.66 2.94 -4.84
CA TYR A 37 11.35 1.56 -5.26
C TYR A 37 11.32 0.60 -4.06
N LEU A 38 12.19 0.80 -3.07
CA LEU A 38 12.13 0.06 -1.82
C LEU A 38 10.87 0.40 -1.03
N ALA A 39 10.45 1.67 -1.02
CA ALA A 39 9.19 2.06 -0.40
C ALA A 39 7.97 1.38 -1.08
N ILE A 40 7.98 1.24 -2.40
CA ILE A 40 6.97 0.46 -3.13
C ILE A 40 7.00 -1.01 -2.67
N ALA A 41 8.18 -1.62 -2.53
CA ALA A 41 8.30 -3.00 -2.05
C ALA A 41 7.77 -3.18 -0.63
N ILE A 42 8.09 -2.26 0.29
CA ILE A 42 7.56 -2.24 1.68
C ILE A 42 6.04 -2.16 1.66
N ALA A 43 5.48 -1.22 0.92
CA ALA A 43 4.04 -1.03 0.84
C ALA A 43 3.34 -2.24 0.19
N THR A 44 3.96 -2.85 -0.83
CA THR A 44 3.47 -4.07 -1.47
C THR A 44 3.38 -5.21 -0.46
N VAL A 45 4.44 -5.46 0.30
CA VAL A 45 4.44 -6.50 1.35
C VAL A 45 3.37 -6.20 2.40
N SER A 46 3.23 -4.93 2.80
CA SER A 46 2.23 -4.50 3.79
C SER A 46 0.79 -4.72 3.29
N ILE A 47 0.52 -4.41 2.01
CA ILE A 47 -0.77 -4.69 1.37
C ILE A 47 -1.05 -6.20 1.34
N ILE A 48 -0.08 -7.01 0.94
CA ILE A 48 -0.24 -8.47 0.88
C ILE A 48 -0.60 -9.04 2.26
N LEU A 49 0.11 -8.61 3.30
CA LEU A 49 -0.17 -9.02 4.67
C LEU A 49 -1.57 -8.57 5.12
N GLY A 50 -1.94 -7.32 4.83
CA GLY A 50 -3.26 -6.76 5.18
C GLY A 50 -4.44 -7.38 4.42
N LEU A 51 -4.22 -7.86 3.19
CA LEU A 51 -5.23 -8.58 2.40
C LEU A 51 -5.35 -10.06 2.77
N SER A 52 -4.43 -10.59 3.59
CA SER A 52 -4.44 -12.00 3.97
C SER A 52 -5.46 -12.28 5.07
N GLU A 53 -6.41 -13.16 4.78
CA GLU A 53 -7.34 -13.71 5.76
C GLU A 53 -6.86 -15.12 6.12
N GLY A 54 -6.10 -15.22 7.22
CA GLY A 54 -5.36 -16.45 7.51
C GLY A 54 -4.33 -16.71 6.41
N GLU A 55 -4.41 -17.84 5.73
CA GLU A 55 -3.50 -18.20 4.63
C GLU A 55 -4.07 -17.91 3.23
N LYS A 56 -5.21 -17.22 3.11
CA LYS A 56 -5.89 -17.04 1.83
C LYS A 56 -6.01 -15.58 1.45
N ILE A 57 -5.80 -15.29 0.16
CA ILE A 57 -6.05 -13.99 -0.46
C ILE A 57 -7.01 -14.16 -1.63
N ASN A 58 -8.00 -13.26 -1.72
CA ASN A 58 -8.88 -13.20 -2.87
C ASN A 58 -8.11 -12.70 -4.12
N ASN A 59 -8.13 -13.47 -5.21
CA ASN A 59 -7.37 -13.15 -6.43
C ASN A 59 -7.74 -11.79 -7.02
N LYS A 60 -9.03 -11.45 -7.02
CA LYS A 60 -9.51 -10.18 -7.59
C LYS A 60 -9.00 -9.01 -6.75
N LEU A 61 -9.05 -9.14 -5.43
CA LEU A 61 -8.52 -8.16 -4.49
C LEU A 61 -7.00 -7.99 -4.65
N PHE A 62 -6.26 -9.09 -4.75
CA PHE A 62 -4.81 -9.07 -4.96
C PHE A 62 -4.41 -8.43 -6.29
N ILE A 63 -4.99 -8.87 -7.41
CA ILE A 63 -4.65 -8.35 -8.74
C ILE A 63 -4.99 -6.86 -8.82
N THR A 64 -6.18 -6.47 -8.37
CA THR A 64 -6.63 -5.09 -8.50
C THR A 64 -5.91 -4.16 -7.52
N LEU A 65 -5.87 -4.48 -6.22
CA LEU A 65 -5.32 -3.57 -5.21
C LEU A 65 -3.81 -3.69 -5.04
N CYS A 66 -3.22 -4.86 -5.24
CA CYS A 66 -1.78 -5.03 -5.08
C CYS A 66 -1.07 -4.84 -6.43
N VAL A 67 -1.34 -5.70 -7.43
CA VAL A 67 -0.60 -5.66 -8.70
C VAL A 67 -0.87 -4.37 -9.46
N GLY A 68 -2.14 -3.96 -9.59
CA GLY A 68 -2.50 -2.72 -10.27
C GLY A 68 -1.89 -1.48 -9.61
N TRP A 69 -1.90 -1.42 -8.28
CA TRP A 69 -1.27 -0.32 -7.53
C TRP A 69 0.24 -0.30 -7.68
N VAL A 70 0.91 -1.46 -7.62
CA VAL A 70 2.37 -1.55 -7.81
C VAL A 70 2.78 -1.08 -9.20
N ILE A 71 2.03 -1.45 -10.25
CA ILE A 71 2.29 -0.98 -11.61
C ILE A 71 2.16 0.53 -11.67
N LEU A 72 1.07 1.09 -11.13
CA LEU A 72 0.83 2.53 -11.15
C LEU A 72 1.92 3.30 -10.37
N MET A 73 2.29 2.83 -9.18
CA MET A 73 3.38 3.41 -8.39
C MET A 73 4.72 3.33 -9.12
N THR A 74 5.03 2.20 -9.75
CA THR A 74 6.28 2.01 -10.50
C THR A 74 6.35 2.94 -11.69
N VAL A 75 5.26 3.09 -12.45
CA VAL A 75 5.18 4.07 -13.56
C VAL A 75 5.37 5.49 -13.04
N SER A 76 4.76 5.81 -11.90
CA SER A 76 4.84 7.15 -11.31
C SER A 76 6.28 7.50 -10.88
N VAL A 77 6.92 6.61 -10.11
CA VAL A 77 8.30 6.79 -9.65
C VAL A 77 9.29 6.77 -10.80
N THR A 78 9.14 5.83 -11.75
CA THR A 78 10.01 5.76 -12.93
C THR A 78 9.91 7.04 -13.76
N GLY A 79 8.70 7.52 -14.04
CA GLY A 79 8.50 8.76 -14.81
C GLY A 79 9.06 9.98 -14.09
N MET A 80 8.87 10.07 -12.77
CA MET A 80 9.44 11.12 -11.95
C MET A 80 10.97 11.13 -12.03
N ILE A 81 11.63 9.99 -11.80
CA ILE A 81 13.10 9.85 -11.84
C ILE A 81 13.64 10.11 -13.25
N TYR A 82 12.98 9.57 -14.27
CA TYR A 82 13.37 9.76 -15.67
C TYR A 82 13.42 11.24 -16.05
N TYR A 83 12.33 11.98 -15.80
CA TYR A 83 12.28 13.39 -16.15
C TYR A 83 13.11 14.28 -15.22
N TYR A 84 13.29 13.88 -13.96
CA TYR A 84 14.23 14.56 -13.06
C TYR A 84 15.66 14.44 -13.58
N ASN A 85 16.09 13.24 -14.02
CA ASN A 85 17.44 13.04 -14.55
C ASN A 85 17.61 13.65 -15.95
N LEU A 86 16.56 13.66 -16.78
CA LEU A 86 16.62 14.19 -18.14
C LEU A 86 16.81 15.71 -18.17
N PHE A 87 16.10 16.43 -17.29
CA PHE A 87 16.13 17.88 -17.28
C PHE A 87 16.99 18.46 -16.14
N GLY A 88 17.23 17.69 -15.06
CA GLY A 88 18.08 18.10 -13.96
C GLY A 88 17.63 19.44 -13.36
N ASN A 89 18.53 20.42 -13.38
CA ASN A 89 18.26 21.79 -12.93
C ASN A 89 17.81 22.73 -14.08
N ASP A 90 17.76 22.23 -15.31
CA ASP A 90 17.40 23.01 -16.48
C ASP A 90 15.88 23.06 -16.66
N ALA A 91 15.42 24.12 -17.34
CA ALA A 91 14.02 24.22 -17.71
C ALA A 91 13.68 23.17 -18.80
N PRO A 92 12.58 22.44 -18.66
CA PRO A 92 12.21 21.41 -19.61
C PRO A 92 11.75 22.05 -20.93
N SER A 93 12.01 21.38 -22.05
CA SER A 93 11.59 21.85 -23.38
C SER A 93 10.07 21.87 -23.57
N PHE A 94 9.32 21.23 -22.66
CA PHE A 94 7.87 21.21 -22.63
C PHE A 94 7.36 21.11 -21.19
N THR A 95 6.08 21.42 -21.00
CA THR A 95 5.38 21.23 -19.73
C THR A 95 4.17 20.33 -19.92
N ILE A 96 3.73 19.69 -18.84
CA ILE A 96 2.48 18.91 -18.83
C ILE A 96 1.54 19.61 -17.86
N LEU A 97 0.41 20.13 -18.36
CA LEU A 97 -0.52 20.96 -17.59
C LEU A 97 0.16 22.14 -16.88
N GLY A 98 1.18 22.73 -17.52
CA GLY A 98 1.97 23.83 -16.94
C GLY A 98 2.99 23.41 -15.88
N MET A 99 3.15 22.11 -15.62
CA MET A 99 4.13 21.59 -14.65
C MET A 99 5.40 21.07 -15.34
N HIS A 100 6.50 21.07 -14.59
CA HIS A 100 7.68 20.28 -14.93
C HIS A 100 7.26 18.80 -15.09
N PRO A 101 7.71 18.06 -16.13
CA PRO A 101 7.28 16.69 -16.35
C PRO A 101 7.48 15.77 -15.13
N SER A 102 8.60 15.86 -14.42
CA SER A 102 8.78 15.09 -13.16
C SER A 102 7.76 15.48 -12.08
N GLY A 103 7.36 16.76 -12.00
CA GLY A 103 6.33 17.26 -11.10
C GLY A 103 4.94 16.74 -11.47
N PHE A 104 4.62 16.60 -12.75
CA PHE A 104 3.37 15.96 -13.19
C PHE A 104 3.30 14.50 -12.72
N PHE A 105 4.38 13.73 -12.88
CA PHE A 105 4.43 12.35 -12.41
C PHE A 105 4.36 12.26 -10.87
N LEU A 106 4.92 13.21 -10.13
CA LEU A 106 4.82 13.26 -8.67
C LEU A 106 3.42 13.66 -8.18
N TYR A 107 2.85 14.76 -8.66
CA TYR A 107 1.59 15.27 -8.08
C TYR A 107 0.35 14.62 -8.71
N ILE A 108 0.36 14.40 -10.02
CA ILE A 108 -0.81 13.91 -10.73
C ILE A 108 -0.81 12.38 -10.76
N VAL A 109 0.26 11.75 -11.21
CA VAL A 109 0.27 10.28 -11.36
C VAL A 109 0.49 9.60 -10.02
N TYR A 110 1.53 9.98 -9.27
CA TYR A 110 1.86 9.38 -7.97
C TYR A 110 0.82 9.72 -6.90
N TRP A 111 0.52 11.00 -6.66
CA TRP A 111 -0.44 11.36 -5.61
C TRP A 111 -1.90 11.16 -6.03
N LEU A 112 -2.40 11.97 -6.96
CA LEU A 112 -3.82 11.96 -7.31
C LEU A 112 -4.26 10.64 -7.96
N GLY A 113 -3.45 10.12 -8.89
CA GLY A 113 -3.70 8.88 -9.60
C GLY A 113 -3.80 7.69 -8.65
N ASN A 114 -2.83 7.51 -7.74
CA ASN A 114 -2.88 6.40 -6.78
C ASN A 114 -3.99 6.57 -5.74
N LEU A 115 -4.26 7.79 -5.26
CA LEU A 115 -5.38 8.03 -4.36
C LEU A 115 -6.70 7.61 -4.99
N LEU A 116 -6.99 8.11 -6.20
CA LEU A 116 -8.21 7.76 -6.92
C LEU A 116 -8.27 6.26 -7.23
N PHE A 117 -7.16 5.67 -7.67
CA PHE A 117 -7.08 4.24 -7.95
C PHE A 117 -7.44 3.40 -6.72
N LEU A 118 -6.84 3.69 -5.56
CA LEU A 118 -7.14 2.95 -4.33
C LEU A 118 -8.58 3.19 -3.87
N SER A 119 -9.03 4.44 -3.79
CA SER A 119 -10.37 4.77 -3.31
C SER A 119 -11.47 4.12 -4.16
N LEU A 120 -11.37 4.20 -5.49
CA LEU A 120 -12.37 3.63 -6.38
C LEU A 120 -12.37 2.11 -6.33
N ASN A 121 -11.19 1.46 -6.30
CA ASN A 121 -11.13 0.01 -6.26
C ASN A 121 -11.52 -0.56 -4.88
N LEU A 122 -11.18 0.11 -3.78
CA LEU A 122 -11.69 -0.26 -2.45
C LEU A 122 -13.21 -0.14 -2.40
N TYR A 123 -13.79 0.95 -2.90
CA TYR A 123 -15.24 1.08 -2.95
C TYR A 123 -15.89 -0.01 -3.82
N ARG A 124 -15.34 -0.27 -5.01
CA ARG A 124 -15.85 -1.28 -5.95
C ARG A 124 -15.77 -2.71 -5.39
N LEU A 125 -14.76 -3.00 -4.57
CA LEU A 125 -14.53 -4.33 -4.01
C LEU A 125 -15.02 -4.45 -2.57
N LYS A 126 -15.79 -3.48 -2.06
CA LYS A 126 -16.26 -3.42 -0.65
C LYS A 126 -16.90 -4.72 -0.19
N ASP A 127 -17.72 -5.36 -1.03
CA ASP A 127 -18.44 -6.59 -0.65
C ASP A 127 -17.49 -7.79 -0.47
N ILE A 128 -16.26 -7.69 -0.98
CA ILE A 128 -15.21 -8.71 -0.86
C ILE A 128 -14.35 -8.46 0.38
N TRP A 129 -13.85 -7.24 0.56
CA TRP A 129 -12.89 -6.95 1.64
C TRP A 129 -13.56 -6.51 2.95
N LEU A 130 -14.80 -6.04 2.90
CA LEU A 130 -15.61 -5.68 4.07
C LEU A 130 -17.06 -6.15 3.91
N PRO A 131 -17.32 -7.47 3.93
CA PRO A 131 -18.69 -7.98 3.89
C PRO A 131 -19.48 -7.53 5.13
N GLU A 132 -20.71 -7.04 4.95
CA GLU A 132 -21.58 -6.59 6.07
C GLU A 132 -21.73 -7.66 7.16
N LYS A 133 -21.90 -8.93 6.76
CA LYS A 133 -22.00 -10.03 7.72
C LYS A 133 -20.77 -10.16 8.63
N LYS A 134 -19.55 -9.87 8.13
CA LYS A 134 -18.35 -9.88 8.98
C LYS A 134 -18.39 -8.75 10.00
N TRP A 135 -18.90 -7.59 9.61
CA TRP A 135 -19.11 -6.46 10.51
C TRP A 135 -20.14 -6.78 11.58
N ASP A 136 -21.29 -7.34 11.20
CA ASP A 136 -22.35 -7.73 12.15
C ASP A 136 -21.84 -8.73 13.18
N ASN A 137 -21.13 -9.76 12.73
CA ASN A 137 -20.49 -10.76 13.60
C ASN A 137 -19.49 -10.10 14.57
N PHE A 138 -18.72 -9.12 14.10
CA PHE A 138 -17.78 -8.39 14.94
C PHE A 138 -18.51 -7.54 16.00
N VAL A 139 -19.59 -6.85 15.62
CA VAL A 139 -20.42 -6.06 16.55
C VAL A 139 -21.07 -6.96 17.61
N GLU A 140 -21.56 -8.13 17.21
CA GLU A 140 -22.11 -9.12 18.14
C GLU A 140 -21.03 -9.62 19.12
N TYR A 141 -19.86 -10.00 18.60
CA TYR A 141 -18.71 -10.38 19.44
C TYR A 141 -18.31 -9.28 20.43
N ALA A 142 -18.20 -8.03 19.99
CA ALA A 142 -17.85 -6.90 20.84
C ALA A 142 -18.88 -6.71 21.98
N LYS A 143 -20.19 -6.87 21.71
CA LYS A 143 -21.24 -6.83 22.73
C LYS A 143 -21.06 -7.94 23.77
N THR A 144 -20.69 -9.16 23.36
CA THR A 144 -20.47 -10.26 24.30
C THR A 144 -19.32 -9.97 25.26
N ILE A 145 -18.21 -9.38 24.78
CA ILE A 145 -17.08 -8.97 25.62
C ILE A 145 -17.54 -7.91 26.63
N GLN A 146 -18.28 -6.90 26.17
CA GLN A 146 -18.75 -5.83 27.05
C GLN A 146 -19.66 -6.38 28.16
N VAL A 147 -20.59 -7.27 27.84
CA VAL A 147 -21.46 -7.94 28.83
C VAL A 147 -20.64 -8.75 29.83
N ASN A 148 -19.63 -9.48 29.38
CA ASN A 148 -18.77 -10.30 30.24
C ASN A 148 -17.90 -9.45 31.16
N GLN A 149 -17.40 -8.31 30.68
CA GLN A 149 -16.66 -7.35 31.50
C GLN A 149 -17.55 -6.75 32.59
N THR A 150 -18.77 -6.31 32.25
CA THR A 150 -19.74 -5.75 33.21
C THR A 150 -20.16 -6.77 34.27
N LYS A 151 -20.34 -8.04 33.90
CA LYS A 151 -20.61 -9.11 34.88
C LYS A 151 -19.41 -9.39 35.80
N SER A 152 -18.18 -9.28 35.29
CA SER A 152 -16.97 -9.49 36.09
C SER A 152 -16.73 -8.38 37.13
N THR A 153 -17.18 -7.15 36.86
CA THR A 153 -17.08 -6.02 37.81
C THR A 153 -18.18 -5.99 38.84
N LEU A 154 -19.36 -6.57 38.56
CA LEU A 154 -20.47 -6.71 39.51
C LEU A 154 -20.29 -7.87 40.50
N ASN A 155 -19.45 -8.85 40.17
CA ASN A 155 -19.15 -10.01 41.03
C ASN A 155 -17.85 -9.86 41.86
N LYS A 156 -17.27 -8.66 41.90
CA LYS A 156 -16.18 -8.27 42.81
C LYS A 156 -16.70 -7.38 43.91
#